data_AF-A0A091JHZ4-F1
#
_entry.id   AF-A0A091JHZ4-F1
#
_cell.length_a   1.000
_cell.length_b   1.000
_cell.length_c   1.000
_cell.angle_alpha   90.00
_cell.angle_beta   90.00
_cell.angle_gamma   90.00
#
_symmetry.space_group_name_H-M   'P 1'
#
loop_
_entity.id
_entity.type
_entity.pdbx_description
1 polymer ?
#
loop_
_entity_poly.entity_id
_entity_poly.type
_entity_poly.pdbx_seq_one_letter_code
_entity_poly.pdbx_strand_id
1 'polypeptide(L)'
;ITLGAMKMLDLCRLKPDCIETERIITVLDETIAKLELSSLIPLIIDSLDRFADMLGPEITNSLIEHQKLSHEMGHLLASSEEGDPLRAEEQCLLEQRLKCSVRNVLRLLLANPSLCQALKYEAWARESPAEAFIKAFGEFRNFILERLLTSPVEEEEKIQFMEGISLQIKKNTEAITALQAELAAAIWTQEEELQKEETRAAGRLRPLHHQQLCPEQSVLATQGTENLELEKEHFLPHFAPTWCLFQTSTGLLWAGQDTLVSAKNLSHFVFQRKCRVEMEIVNWIQKYDTDMGEKQAEYEEVHAAYAEEKAQLSLLMEKHTVLLQEYSQIDEERRICQNKKEQALKELTTMTLAATRIQAFWRGYLVRSLFKSKKKKTKKGKGK
;
A
#
# COMPACT_ATOMS: atom_id res chain seq x y z
N ILE A 1 -10.78 8.82 -17.04
CA ILE A 1 -10.66 7.60 -16.21
C ILE A 1 -11.94 7.52 -15.41
N THR A 2 -12.77 6.51 -15.64
CA THR A 2 -14.09 6.40 -14.98
C THR A 2 -13.89 6.03 -13.50
N LEU A 3 -14.73 6.60 -12.63
CA LEU A 3 -14.69 6.44 -11.16
C LEU A 3 -14.66 4.96 -10.70
N GLY A 4 -15.21 4.04 -11.52
CA GLY A 4 -15.13 2.60 -11.29
C GLY A 4 -13.72 2.02 -11.40
N ALA A 5 -12.90 2.50 -12.34
CA ALA A 5 -11.53 2.02 -12.54
C ALA A 5 -10.58 2.37 -11.38
N MET A 6 -10.89 3.42 -10.63
CA MET A 6 -10.11 3.86 -9.47
C MET A 6 -10.45 3.02 -8.22
N LYS A 7 -11.69 2.56 -8.08
CA LYS A 7 -12.10 1.61 -7.02
C LYS A 7 -11.48 0.22 -7.20
N MET A 8 -11.24 -0.21 -8.44
CA MET A 8 -10.62 -1.51 -8.74
C MET A 8 -9.14 -1.63 -8.32
N LEU A 9 -8.47 -0.52 -8.04
CA LEU A 9 -7.07 -0.51 -7.62
C LEU A 9 -6.90 -0.40 -6.10
N ASP A 10 -7.97 -0.13 -5.34
CA ASP A 10 -7.91 0.12 -3.89
C ASP A 10 -8.90 -0.76 -3.09
N LEU A 11 -9.07 -2.02 -3.51
CA LEU A 11 -9.88 -3.02 -2.79
C LEU A 11 -9.26 -3.45 -1.45
N CYS A 12 -7.98 -3.14 -1.21
CA CYS A 12 -7.28 -3.43 0.05
C CYS A 12 -7.90 -2.75 1.29
N ARG A 13 -8.85 -1.82 1.10
CA ARG A 13 -9.56 -1.09 2.16
C ARG A 13 -10.95 -1.63 2.48
N LEU A 14 -11.45 -2.60 1.73
CA LEU A 14 -12.80 -3.14 1.94
C LEU A 14 -12.80 -4.18 3.07
N LYS A 15 -13.83 -4.11 3.91
CA LYS A 15 -14.02 -5.01 5.04
C LYS A 15 -14.63 -6.32 4.52
N PRO A 16 -14.24 -7.48 5.04
CA PRO A 16 -14.87 -8.74 4.67
C PRO A 16 -16.35 -8.75 5.06
N ASP A 17 -17.25 -8.75 4.07
CA ASP A 17 -18.71 -8.82 4.29
C ASP A 17 -19.19 -10.25 4.62
N CYS A 18 -18.32 -11.24 4.50
CA CYS A 18 -18.61 -12.66 4.64
C CYS A 18 -17.85 -13.28 5.83
N ILE A 19 -18.56 -14.07 6.64
CA ILE A 19 -18.02 -14.75 7.83
C ILE A 19 -16.89 -15.71 7.44
N GLU A 20 -16.99 -16.37 6.29
CA GLU A 20 -15.95 -17.24 5.75
C GLU A 20 -14.67 -16.45 5.42
N THR A 21 -14.79 -15.27 4.84
CA THR A 21 -13.65 -14.38 4.56
C THR A 21 -12.99 -13.92 5.86
N GLU A 22 -13.77 -13.49 6.85
CA GLU A 22 -13.25 -13.14 8.18
C GLU A 22 -12.48 -14.31 8.82
N ARG A 23 -13.03 -15.53 8.74
CA ARG A 23 -12.37 -16.73 9.26
C ARG A 23 -11.04 -17.02 8.56
N ILE A 24 -10.98 -16.92 7.23
CA ILE A 24 -9.73 -17.16 6.49
C ILE A 24 -8.69 -16.13 6.89
N ILE A 25 -9.06 -14.85 6.94
CA ILE A 25 -8.15 -13.76 7.29
C ILE A 25 -7.66 -13.88 8.74
N THR A 26 -8.56 -14.17 9.68
CA THR A 26 -8.16 -14.37 11.09
C THR A 26 -7.18 -15.53 11.27
N VAL A 27 -7.33 -16.62 10.50
CA VAL A 27 -6.35 -17.73 10.51
C VAL A 27 -4.99 -17.28 9.97
N LEU A 28 -4.96 -16.46 8.92
CA LEU A 28 -3.72 -15.90 8.39
C LEU A 28 -3.06 -14.94 9.38
N ASP A 29 -3.83 -14.06 10.01
CA ASP A 29 -3.34 -13.12 11.03
C ASP A 29 -2.80 -13.86 12.26
N GLU A 30 -3.49 -14.91 12.73
CA GLU A 30 -3.01 -15.77 13.82
C GLU A 30 -1.74 -16.54 13.42
N THR A 31 -1.63 -16.94 12.15
CA THR A 31 -0.43 -17.62 11.63
C THR A 31 0.76 -16.67 11.60
N ILE A 32 0.58 -15.42 11.15
CA ILE A 32 1.61 -14.38 11.19
C ILE A 32 2.08 -14.14 12.63
N ALA A 33 1.14 -13.97 13.58
CA ALA A 33 1.49 -13.75 14.98
C ALA A 33 2.27 -14.92 15.60
N LYS A 34 1.92 -16.17 15.24
CA LYS A 34 2.66 -17.37 15.66
C LYS A 34 4.03 -17.45 15.00
N LEU A 35 4.15 -17.04 13.73
CA LEU A 35 5.39 -17.00 12.99
C LEU A 35 6.37 -16.02 13.65
N GLU A 36 5.90 -14.80 13.90
CA GLU A 36 6.64 -13.76 14.63
C GLU A 36 7.10 -14.26 15.99
N LEU A 37 6.22 -14.90 16.77
CA LEU A 37 6.61 -15.38 18.09
C LEU A 37 7.65 -16.52 18.00
N SER A 38 7.51 -17.41 17.02
CA SER A 38 8.45 -18.51 16.80
C SER A 38 9.82 -18.03 16.30
N SER A 39 9.87 -16.94 15.53
CA SER A 39 11.13 -16.36 15.05
C SER A 39 11.94 -15.70 16.16
N LEU A 40 11.32 -15.37 17.30
CA LEU A 40 12.02 -14.88 18.47
C LEU A 40 12.81 -15.97 19.20
N ILE A 41 12.42 -17.25 19.08
CA ILE A 41 13.03 -18.35 19.85
C ILE A 41 14.55 -18.44 19.60
N PRO A 42 15.07 -18.46 18.35
CA PRO A 42 16.51 -18.44 18.11
C PRO A 42 17.21 -17.22 18.70
N LEU A 43 16.62 -16.02 18.55
CA LEU A 43 17.19 -14.76 19.07
C LEU A 43 17.32 -14.76 20.60
N ILE A 44 16.31 -15.30 21.27
CA ILE A 44 16.29 -15.44 22.73
C ILE A 44 17.35 -16.45 23.18
N ILE A 45 17.48 -17.58 22.47
CA ILE A 45 18.49 -18.60 22.78
C ILE A 45 19.91 -18.06 22.63
N ASP A 46 20.18 -17.27 21.58
CA ASP A 46 21.49 -16.64 21.34
C ASP A 46 21.91 -15.66 22.45
N SER A 47 20.95 -15.17 23.24
CA SER A 47 21.19 -14.22 24.33
C SER A 47 20.42 -14.55 25.60
N LEU A 48 20.35 -15.84 25.92
CA LEU A 48 19.56 -16.37 27.03
C LEU A 48 19.91 -15.72 28.37
N ASP A 49 21.19 -15.42 28.61
CA ASP A 49 21.65 -14.77 29.85
C ASP A 49 21.00 -13.40 30.10
N ARG A 50 20.64 -12.68 29.04
CA ARG A 50 19.98 -11.36 29.15
C ARG A 50 18.50 -11.50 29.50
N PHE A 51 17.87 -12.57 29.06
CA PHE A 51 16.44 -12.80 29.19
C PHE A 51 16.08 -13.71 30.36
N ALA A 52 17.04 -14.42 30.96
CA ALA A 52 16.80 -15.43 31.99
C ALA A 52 15.98 -14.91 33.19
N ASP A 53 16.31 -13.71 33.68
CA ASP A 53 15.59 -13.08 34.80
C ASP A 53 14.14 -12.72 34.45
N MET A 54 13.90 -12.32 33.19
CA MET A 54 12.57 -11.96 32.70
C MET A 54 11.71 -13.19 32.38
N LEU A 55 12.31 -14.23 31.79
CA LEU A 55 11.64 -15.45 31.36
C LEU A 55 11.30 -16.38 32.54
N GLY A 56 12.07 -16.30 33.63
CA GLY A 56 11.94 -17.20 34.77
C GLY A 56 12.46 -18.61 34.48
N PRO A 57 12.56 -19.46 35.52
CA PRO A 57 13.26 -20.75 35.44
C PRO A 57 12.56 -21.76 34.53
N GLU A 58 11.22 -21.75 34.47
CA GLU A 58 10.45 -22.72 33.69
C GLU A 58 10.62 -22.53 32.17
N ILE A 59 10.56 -21.28 31.70
CA ILE A 59 10.75 -20.95 30.29
C ILE A 59 12.21 -21.08 29.90
N THR A 60 13.13 -20.61 30.75
CA THR A 60 14.58 -20.73 30.54
C THR A 60 15.01 -22.19 30.41
N ASN A 61 14.56 -23.08 31.30
CA ASN A 61 14.84 -24.51 31.20
C ASN A 61 14.28 -25.11 29.90
N SER A 62 13.06 -24.74 29.51
CA SER A 62 12.45 -25.22 28.26
C SER A 62 13.22 -24.79 27.01
N LEU A 63 13.78 -23.57 27.01
CA LEU A 63 14.64 -23.06 25.95
C LEU A 63 16.01 -23.75 25.92
N ILE A 64 16.60 -24.06 27.08
CA ILE A 64 17.85 -24.84 27.16
C ILE A 64 17.64 -26.25 26.58
N GLU A 65 16.54 -26.91 26.92
CA GLU A 65 16.20 -28.22 26.34
C GLU A 65 15.95 -28.11 24.83
N HIS A 66 15.30 -27.04 24.35
CA HIS A 66 15.16 -26.77 22.92
C HIS A 66 16.51 -26.62 22.22
N GLN A 67 17.44 -25.86 22.82
CA GLN A 67 18.77 -25.63 22.27
C GLN A 67 19.57 -26.92 22.17
N LYS A 68 19.49 -27.81 23.17
CA LYS A 68 20.13 -29.14 23.13
C LYS A 68 19.60 -29.98 21.96
N LEU A 69 18.28 -30.09 21.83
CA LEU A 69 17.64 -30.80 20.72
C LEU A 69 18.01 -30.21 19.36
N SER A 70 18.13 -28.88 19.27
CA SER A 70 18.54 -28.20 18.04
C SER A 70 19.99 -28.50 17.68
N HIS A 71 20.87 -28.59 18.67
CA HIS A 71 22.27 -28.95 18.46
C HIS A 71 22.44 -30.41 18.03
N GLU A 72 21.70 -31.33 18.67
CA GLU A 72 21.62 -32.74 18.28
C GLU A 72 21.18 -32.89 16.81
N MET A 73 20.18 -32.12 16.39
CA MET A 73 19.70 -32.13 15.00
C MET A 73 20.77 -31.57 14.05
N GLY A 74 21.43 -30.47 14.42
CA GLY A 74 22.53 -29.91 13.64
C GLY A 74 23.68 -30.89 13.44
N HIS A 75 24.06 -31.65 14.47
CA HIS A 75 25.09 -32.70 14.37
C HIS A 75 24.65 -33.87 13.49
N LEU A 76 23.39 -34.29 13.55
CA LEU A 76 22.88 -35.35 12.69
C LEU A 76 22.84 -34.92 11.22
N LEU A 77 22.52 -33.65 10.93
CA LEU A 77 22.54 -33.09 9.58
C LEU A 77 23.97 -32.92 9.04
N ALA A 78 24.91 -32.49 9.89
CA ALA A 78 26.31 -32.31 9.50
C ALA A 78 27.08 -33.63 9.29
N SER A 79 26.62 -34.72 9.92
CA SER A 79 27.22 -36.06 9.82
C SER A 79 26.57 -36.96 8.77
N SER A 80 25.66 -36.42 7.95
CA SER A 80 24.86 -37.21 7.01
C SER A 80 25.63 -37.54 5.72
N GLU A 81 26.02 -38.81 5.54
CA GLU A 81 26.22 -39.40 4.22
C GLU A 81 24.86 -39.89 3.68
N GLU A 82 24.51 -39.52 2.44
CA GLU A 82 23.19 -39.78 1.86
C GLU A 82 22.93 -41.30 1.67
N GLY A 83 21.90 -41.85 2.36
CA GLY A 83 21.32 -43.15 1.98
C GLY A 83 20.86 -44.11 3.08
N ASP A 84 21.01 -43.82 4.38
CA ASP A 84 20.65 -44.77 5.45
C ASP A 84 19.18 -44.63 5.93
N PRO A 85 18.32 -45.65 5.73
CA PRO A 85 16.91 -45.62 6.17
C PRO A 85 16.74 -45.60 7.70
N LEU A 86 17.70 -46.13 8.49
CA LEU A 86 17.64 -46.06 9.95
C LEU A 86 17.83 -44.62 10.46
N ARG A 87 18.67 -43.85 9.78
CA ARG A 87 18.89 -42.42 10.09
C ARG A 87 17.68 -41.55 9.73
N ALA A 88 16.89 -41.93 8.72
CA ALA A 88 15.66 -41.21 8.39
C ALA A 88 14.60 -41.34 9.51
N GLU A 89 14.52 -42.49 10.17
CA GLU A 89 13.66 -42.68 11.34
C GLU A 89 14.13 -41.85 12.54
N GLU A 90 15.44 -41.82 12.81
CA GLU A 90 16.05 -40.98 13.87
C GLU A 90 15.82 -39.48 13.62
N GLN A 91 15.99 -39.02 12.37
CA GLN A 91 15.68 -37.64 11.97
C GLN A 91 14.21 -37.32 12.19
N CYS A 92 13.29 -38.21 11.79
CA CYS A 92 11.86 -38.00 11.97
C CYS A 92 11.48 -37.90 13.46
N LEU A 93 12.05 -38.75 14.32
CA LEU A 93 11.82 -38.70 15.76
C LEU A 93 12.36 -37.40 16.38
N LEU A 94 13.55 -36.96 15.96
CA LEU A 94 14.14 -35.73 16.48
C LEU A 94 13.39 -34.48 15.99
N GLU A 95 12.92 -34.47 14.75
CA GLU A 95 12.03 -33.42 14.24
C GLU A 95 10.75 -33.32 15.07
N GLN A 96 10.13 -34.46 15.41
CA GLN A 96 8.93 -34.47 16.25
C GLN A 96 9.23 -33.92 17.65
N ARG A 97 10.38 -34.28 18.24
CA ARG A 97 10.81 -33.73 19.53
C ARG A 97 11.05 -32.23 19.46
N LEU A 98 11.68 -31.72 18.39
CA LEU A 98 11.84 -30.29 18.14
C LEU A 98 10.49 -29.58 18.01
N LYS A 99 9.57 -30.12 17.21
CA LYS A 99 8.20 -29.59 17.05
C LYS A 99 7.48 -29.53 18.40
N CYS A 100 7.58 -30.57 19.22
CA CYS A 100 7.00 -30.59 20.57
C CYS A 100 7.65 -29.57 21.50
N SER A 101 8.98 -29.44 21.45
CA SER A 101 9.75 -28.48 22.23
C SER A 101 9.36 -27.03 21.90
N VAL A 102 9.31 -26.67 20.61
CA VAL A 102 8.83 -25.34 20.14
C VAL A 102 7.41 -25.09 20.63
N ARG A 103 6.49 -26.06 20.49
CA ARG A 103 5.11 -25.91 20.96
C ARG A 103 5.02 -25.70 22.47
N ASN A 104 5.87 -26.37 23.25
CA ASN A 104 5.92 -26.19 24.70
C ASN A 104 6.42 -24.78 25.07
N VAL A 105 7.52 -24.33 24.46
CA VAL A 105 8.04 -22.96 24.64
C VAL A 105 6.98 -21.92 24.28
N LEU A 106 6.35 -22.04 23.11
CA LEU A 106 5.30 -21.12 22.68
C LEU A 106 4.09 -21.10 23.63
N ARG A 107 3.66 -22.24 24.17
CA ARG A 107 2.57 -22.29 25.17
C ARG A 107 2.94 -21.53 26.44
N LEU A 108 4.16 -21.69 26.93
CA LEU A 108 4.62 -20.99 28.13
C LEU A 108 4.76 -19.47 27.89
N LEU A 109 5.23 -19.06 26.71
CA LEU A 109 5.29 -17.66 26.31
C LEU A 109 3.88 -17.05 26.21
N LEU A 110 2.95 -17.74 25.53
CA LEU A 110 1.57 -17.27 25.34
C LEU A 110 0.75 -17.23 26.64
N ALA A 111 1.12 -18.02 27.65
CA ALA A 111 0.53 -17.93 28.98
C ALA A 111 0.79 -16.57 29.65
N ASN A 112 1.83 -15.83 29.21
CA ASN A 112 2.21 -14.52 29.71
C ASN A 112 2.27 -13.48 28.57
N PRO A 113 1.14 -12.86 28.17
CA PRO A 113 1.10 -11.92 27.05
C PRO A 113 2.01 -10.68 27.21
N SER A 114 2.19 -10.19 28.44
CA SER A 114 3.09 -9.06 28.75
C SER A 114 4.55 -9.38 28.48
N LEU A 115 4.98 -10.61 28.80
CA LEU A 115 6.31 -11.14 28.49
C LEU A 115 6.55 -11.15 26.97
N CYS A 116 5.57 -11.62 26.19
CA CYS A 116 5.66 -11.63 24.73
C CYS A 116 5.83 -10.23 24.15
N GLN A 117 5.14 -9.22 24.69
CA GLN A 117 5.29 -7.84 24.25
C GLN A 117 6.68 -7.28 24.59
N ALA A 118 7.16 -7.51 25.82
CA ALA A 118 8.50 -7.10 26.23
C ALA A 118 9.59 -7.72 25.34
N LEU A 119 9.49 -9.03 25.08
CA LEU A 119 10.39 -9.76 24.19
C LEU A 119 10.38 -9.21 22.76
N LYS A 120 9.20 -8.84 22.22
CA LYS A 120 9.12 -8.22 20.89
C LYS A 120 9.90 -6.91 20.83
N TYR A 121 9.73 -6.01 21.81
CA TYR A 121 10.45 -4.73 21.84
C TYR A 121 11.97 -4.90 21.97
N GLU A 122 12.42 -5.89 22.75
CA GLU A 122 13.84 -6.10 23.03
C GLU A 122 14.55 -6.89 21.91
N ALA A 123 13.84 -7.79 21.22
CA ALA A 123 14.37 -8.60 20.12
C ALA A 123 14.32 -7.91 18.74
N TRP A 124 13.42 -6.94 18.52
CA TRP A 124 13.30 -6.18 17.27
C TRP A 124 14.53 -5.32 16.92
N ALA A 125 15.53 -5.22 17.81
CA ALA A 125 16.80 -4.60 17.50
C ALA A 125 17.71 -5.43 16.56
N ARG A 126 17.35 -6.70 16.28
CA ARG A 126 18.10 -7.60 15.39
C ARG A 126 17.24 -8.09 14.24
N GLU A 127 17.77 -8.01 13.03
CA GLU A 127 17.13 -8.61 11.84
C GLU A 127 17.12 -10.13 11.99
N SER A 128 15.93 -10.72 11.97
CA SER A 128 15.78 -12.18 11.99
C SER A 128 15.84 -12.73 10.56
N PRO A 129 16.47 -13.89 10.31
CA PRO A 129 16.40 -14.55 9.00
C PRO A 129 14.97 -14.88 8.55
N ALA A 130 14.04 -15.00 9.51
CA ALA A 130 12.63 -15.25 9.28
C ALA A 130 11.86 -14.01 8.83
N GLU A 131 12.42 -12.80 8.95
CA GLU A 131 11.73 -11.54 8.65
C GLU A 131 11.26 -11.47 7.19
N ALA A 132 12.10 -11.91 6.25
CA ALA A 132 11.74 -11.98 4.84
C ALA A 132 10.52 -12.90 4.62
N PHE A 133 10.45 -14.01 5.34
CA PHE A 133 9.33 -14.95 5.26
C PHE A 133 8.07 -14.39 5.92
N ILE A 134 8.19 -13.74 7.09
CA ILE A 134 7.07 -13.06 7.77
C ILE A 134 6.48 -11.99 6.86
N LYS A 135 7.33 -11.15 6.24
CA LYS A 135 6.92 -10.12 5.30
C LYS A 135 6.22 -10.71 4.06
N ALA A 136 6.82 -11.73 3.44
CA ALA A 136 6.22 -12.41 2.29
C ALA A 136 4.85 -13.04 2.64
N PHE A 137 4.70 -13.56 3.86
CA PHE A 137 3.43 -14.10 4.33
C PHE A 137 2.39 -12.99 4.60
N GLY A 138 2.83 -11.81 5.06
CA GLY A 138 1.99 -10.61 5.16
C GLY A 138 1.50 -10.13 3.79
N GLU A 139 2.38 -10.13 2.79
CA GLU A 139 2.02 -9.84 1.39
C GLU A 139 1.02 -10.87 0.85
N PHE A 140 1.25 -12.16 1.12
CA PHE A 140 0.31 -13.23 0.79
C PHE A 140 -1.05 -13.05 1.46
N ARG A 141 -1.09 -12.66 2.73
CA ARG A 141 -2.34 -12.37 3.46
C ARG A 141 -3.11 -11.24 2.79
N ASN A 142 -2.44 -10.17 2.37
CA ASN A 142 -3.08 -9.07 1.66
C ASN A 142 -3.58 -9.48 0.27
N PHE A 143 -2.81 -10.30 -0.44
CA PHE A 143 -3.23 -10.88 -1.71
C PHE A 143 -4.49 -11.74 -1.56
N ILE A 144 -4.55 -12.61 -0.55
CA ILE A 144 -5.75 -13.42 -0.27
C ILE A 144 -6.94 -12.54 0.08
N LEU A 145 -6.75 -11.48 0.87
CA LEU A 145 -7.81 -10.53 1.16
C LEU A 145 -8.35 -9.89 -0.11
N GLU A 146 -7.47 -9.39 -0.99
CA GLU A 146 -7.87 -8.81 -2.28
C GLU A 146 -8.68 -9.82 -3.09
N ARG A 147 -8.17 -11.05 -3.24
CA ARG A 147 -8.86 -12.12 -3.98
C ARG A 147 -10.23 -12.50 -3.42
N LEU A 148 -10.40 -12.45 -2.10
CA LEU A 148 -11.68 -12.80 -1.45
C LEU A 148 -12.70 -11.66 -1.52
N LEU A 149 -12.24 -10.43 -1.75
CA LEU A 149 -13.08 -9.25 -1.91
C LEU A 149 -13.40 -8.94 -3.37
N THR A 150 -12.65 -9.51 -4.33
CA THR A 150 -12.91 -9.33 -5.76
C THR A 150 -13.92 -10.36 -6.29
N SER A 151 -14.98 -9.87 -6.93
CA SER A 151 -15.90 -10.71 -7.70
C SER A 151 -15.21 -11.27 -8.96
N PRO A 152 -15.57 -12.47 -9.45
CA PRO A 152 -15.02 -13.00 -10.71
C PRO A 152 -15.24 -12.05 -11.90
N VAL A 153 -16.35 -11.30 -11.91
CA VAL A 153 -16.63 -10.31 -12.96
C VAL A 153 -15.69 -9.12 -12.86
N GLU A 154 -15.44 -8.63 -11.64
CA GLU A 154 -14.50 -7.52 -11.39
C GLU A 154 -13.06 -7.93 -11.75
N GLU A 155 -12.66 -9.19 -11.49
CA GLU A 155 -11.33 -9.66 -11.86
C GLU A 155 -11.15 -9.75 -13.38
N GLU A 156 -12.18 -10.21 -14.12
CA GLU A 156 -12.19 -10.23 -15.59
C GLU A 156 -12.11 -8.79 -16.17
N GLU A 157 -12.88 -7.86 -15.60
CA GLU A 157 -12.83 -6.44 -15.97
C GLU A 157 -11.44 -5.83 -15.72
N LYS A 158 -10.77 -6.23 -14.62
CA LYS A 158 -9.42 -5.77 -14.27
C LYS A 158 -8.41 -6.22 -15.29
N ILE A 159 -8.50 -7.49 -15.69
CA ILE A 159 -7.65 -8.11 -16.71
C ILE A 159 -7.82 -7.38 -18.04
N GLN A 160 -9.07 -7.22 -18.50
CA GLN A 160 -9.36 -6.53 -19.77
C GLN A 160 -8.87 -5.07 -19.76
N PHE A 161 -9.04 -4.37 -18.63
CA PHE A 161 -8.53 -3.01 -18.46
C PHE A 161 -7.01 -2.93 -18.51
N MET A 162 -6.31 -3.83 -17.80
CA MET A 162 -4.85 -3.92 -17.82
C MET A 162 -4.30 -4.27 -19.20
N GLU A 163 -4.95 -5.16 -19.94
CA GLU A 163 -4.61 -5.49 -21.32
C GLU A 163 -4.77 -4.28 -22.25
N GLY A 164 -5.87 -3.51 -22.08
CA GLY A 164 -6.10 -2.27 -22.81
C GLY A 164 -5.01 -1.22 -22.55
N ILE A 165 -4.64 -1.01 -21.28
CA ILE A 165 -3.51 -0.14 -20.91
C ILE A 165 -2.21 -0.64 -21.54
N SER A 166 -1.92 -1.93 -21.43
CA SER A 166 -0.69 -2.52 -21.96
C SER A 166 -0.60 -2.36 -23.49
N LEU A 167 -1.72 -2.52 -24.20
CA LEU A 167 -1.79 -2.27 -25.63
C LEU A 167 -1.55 -0.79 -25.96
N GLN A 168 -2.14 0.12 -25.19
CA GLN A 168 -1.93 1.55 -25.38
C GLN A 168 -0.48 1.97 -25.10
N ILE A 169 0.14 1.41 -24.06
CA ILE A 169 1.55 1.62 -23.75
C ILE A 169 2.41 1.15 -24.91
N LYS A 170 2.16 -0.05 -25.46
CA LYS A 170 2.88 -0.56 -26.64
C LYS A 170 2.78 0.38 -27.84
N LYS A 171 1.56 0.81 -28.20
CA LYS A 171 1.34 1.77 -29.30
C LYS A 171 2.06 3.11 -29.05
N ASN A 172 1.99 3.63 -27.82
CA ASN A 172 2.67 4.86 -27.45
C ASN A 172 4.19 4.69 -27.53
N THR A 173 4.74 3.57 -27.07
CA THR A 173 6.18 3.30 -27.17
C THR A 173 6.63 3.19 -28.62
N GLU A 174 5.87 2.53 -29.49
CA GLU A 174 6.14 2.47 -30.93
C GLU A 174 6.08 3.84 -31.61
N ALA A 175 5.10 4.67 -31.24
CA ALA A 175 5.00 6.04 -31.76
C ALA A 175 6.18 6.92 -31.29
N ILE A 176 6.59 6.78 -30.02
CA ILE A 176 7.75 7.51 -29.48
C ILE A 176 9.02 7.07 -30.21
N THR A 177 9.25 5.77 -30.43
CA THR A 177 10.45 5.31 -31.14
C THR A 177 10.46 5.74 -32.60
N ALA A 178 9.30 5.75 -33.28
CA ALA A 178 9.17 6.28 -34.63
C ALA A 178 9.51 7.78 -34.71
N LEU A 179 8.93 8.60 -33.83
CA LEU A 179 9.21 10.04 -33.77
C LEU A 179 10.68 10.33 -33.40
N GLN A 180 11.29 9.53 -32.52
CA GLN A 180 12.71 9.63 -32.21
C GLN A 180 13.59 9.32 -33.43
N ALA A 181 13.22 8.32 -34.24
CA ALA A 181 13.93 8.00 -35.47
C ALA A 181 13.78 9.12 -36.52
N GLU A 182 12.58 9.71 -36.66
CA GLU A 182 12.34 10.86 -37.55
C GLU A 182 13.15 12.09 -37.12
N LEU A 183 13.18 12.40 -35.82
CA LEU A 183 14.01 13.49 -35.28
C LEU A 183 15.50 13.24 -35.54
N ALA A 184 15.99 12.02 -35.31
CA ALA A 184 17.38 11.68 -35.57
C ALA A 184 17.73 11.81 -37.06
N ALA A 185 16.83 11.37 -37.95
CA ALA A 185 17.00 11.54 -39.39
C ALA A 185 17.02 13.03 -39.79
N ALA A 186 16.12 13.85 -39.23
CA ALA A 186 16.09 15.29 -39.48
C ALA A 186 17.37 15.99 -39.00
N ILE A 187 17.86 15.67 -37.80
CA ILE A 187 19.13 16.18 -37.28
C ILE A 187 20.28 15.78 -38.21
N TRP A 188 20.34 14.51 -38.63
CA TRP A 188 21.39 14.04 -39.52
C TRP A 188 21.37 14.76 -40.88
N THR A 189 20.19 14.98 -41.47
CA THR A 189 20.07 15.76 -42.72
C THR A 189 20.49 17.21 -42.53
N GLN A 190 20.16 17.83 -41.39
CA GLN A 190 20.58 19.20 -41.09
C GLN A 190 22.10 19.29 -40.89
N GLU A 191 22.70 18.32 -40.21
CA GLU A 191 24.15 18.21 -40.02
C GLU A 191 24.88 18.05 -41.36
N GLU A 192 24.36 17.21 -42.26
CA GLU A 192 24.91 17.08 -43.62
C GLU A 192 24.84 18.39 -44.41
N GLU A 193 23.72 19.11 -44.35
CA GLU A 193 23.59 20.42 -45.00
C GLU A 193 24.54 21.44 -44.40
N LEU A 194 24.69 21.49 -43.07
CA LEU A 194 25.67 22.35 -42.39
C LEU A 194 27.11 22.02 -42.81
N GLN A 195 27.47 20.74 -42.91
CA GLN A 195 28.79 20.33 -43.41
C GLN A 195 29.01 20.75 -44.88
N LYS A 196 27.99 20.64 -45.73
CA LYS A 196 28.05 21.13 -47.12
C LYS A 196 28.22 22.66 -47.15
N GLU A 197 27.55 23.40 -46.29
CA GLU A 197 27.71 24.86 -46.19
C GLU A 197 29.09 25.26 -45.64
N GLU A 198 29.60 24.56 -44.64
CA GLU A 198 30.92 24.78 -44.05
C GLU A 198 32.04 24.52 -45.05
N THR A 199 31.97 23.42 -45.81
CA THR A 199 32.93 23.14 -46.89
C THR A 199 32.88 24.19 -48.01
N ARG A 200 31.69 24.70 -48.35
CA ARG A 200 31.53 25.84 -49.29
C ARG A 200 32.12 27.13 -48.72
N ALA A 201 31.92 27.43 -47.44
CA ALA A 201 32.50 28.59 -46.77
C ALA A 201 34.03 28.52 -46.71
N ALA A 202 34.59 27.37 -46.33
CA ALA A 202 36.04 27.11 -46.35
C ALA A 202 36.62 27.19 -47.77
N GLY A 203 35.87 26.80 -48.79
CA GLY A 203 36.22 27.00 -50.20
C GLY A 203 36.33 28.47 -50.58
N ARG A 204 35.40 29.33 -50.13
CA ARG A 204 35.43 30.78 -50.38
C ARG A 204 36.52 31.52 -49.60
N LEU A 205 36.89 31.03 -48.41
CA LEU A 205 37.96 31.63 -47.59
C LEU A 205 39.37 31.32 -48.11
N ARG A 206 39.57 30.20 -48.81
CA ARG A 206 40.88 29.78 -49.35
C ARG A 206 41.54 30.80 -50.30
N PRO A 207 40.84 31.36 -51.31
CA PRO A 207 41.38 32.41 -52.18
C PRO A 207 41.70 33.71 -51.45
N LEU A 208 40.85 34.11 -50.49
CA LEU A 208 41.05 35.32 -49.68
C LEU A 208 42.33 35.20 -48.82
N HIS A 209 42.56 34.02 -48.25
CA HIS A 209 43.77 33.75 -47.47
C HIS A 209 45.04 33.65 -48.34
N HIS A 210 44.94 33.15 -49.58
CA HIS A 210 46.04 33.20 -50.56
C HIS A 210 46.36 34.64 -50.97
N GLN A 211 45.36 35.51 -51.09
CA GLN A 211 45.56 36.92 -51.44
C GLN A 211 46.19 37.74 -50.30
N GLN A 212 46.02 37.30 -49.05
CA GLN A 212 46.64 37.91 -47.86
C GLN A 212 48.09 37.45 -47.61
N LEU A 213 48.54 36.37 -48.26
CA LEU A 213 49.87 35.77 -48.10
C LEU A 213 50.83 36.10 -49.26
N CYS A 214 50.43 36.90 -50.24
CA CYS A 214 51.31 37.42 -51.29
C CYS A 214 51.84 38.82 -50.91
N PRO A 215 53.13 38.99 -50.56
CA PRO A 215 53.72 40.30 -50.47
C PRO A 215 54.30 40.67 -51.84
N GLU A 216 53.66 41.52 -52.63
CA GLU A 216 54.36 42.18 -53.74
C GLU A 216 53.73 43.50 -54.20
N GLN A 217 54.40 44.59 -53.79
CA GLN A 217 54.94 45.67 -54.61
C GLN A 217 54.09 46.34 -55.71
N SER A 218 53.80 47.63 -55.48
CA SER A 218 54.03 48.75 -56.40
C SER A 218 54.16 50.00 -55.52
N VAL A 219 55.29 50.71 -55.38
CA VAL A 219 56.11 51.48 -56.34
C VAL A 219 55.26 52.32 -57.29
N LEU A 220 54.83 53.49 -56.80
CA LEU A 220 54.74 54.78 -57.52
C LEU A 220 53.86 55.77 -56.72
N ALA A 221 54.48 56.52 -55.80
CA ALA A 221 53.94 57.80 -55.31
C ALA A 221 55.03 58.59 -54.56
N THR A 222 56.19 58.77 -55.18
CA THR A 222 57.16 59.80 -54.81
C THR A 222 57.19 60.81 -55.95
N GLN A 223 56.34 61.83 -55.86
CA GLN A 223 56.42 63.16 -56.50
C GLN A 223 55.00 63.73 -56.58
N GLY A 224 54.77 64.85 -55.90
CA GLY A 224 53.60 65.69 -56.19
C GLY A 224 52.61 65.92 -55.05
N THR A 225 53.07 66.12 -53.81
CA THR A 225 52.33 66.94 -52.83
C THR A 225 53.29 67.63 -51.85
N GLU A 226 54.28 68.36 -52.39
CA GLU A 226 54.96 69.47 -51.67
C GLU A 226 54.26 70.82 -51.95
N ASN A 227 53.05 70.79 -52.53
CA ASN A 227 52.17 71.95 -52.71
C ASN A 227 50.88 71.80 -51.90
N LEU A 228 51.03 71.38 -50.64
CA LEU A 228 50.16 71.78 -49.54
C LEU A 228 51.04 72.83 -48.83
N GLU A 229 50.73 74.11 -48.77
CA GLU A 229 50.18 74.67 -47.52
C GLU A 229 49.87 76.19 -47.64
N LEU A 230 50.26 76.88 -48.71
CA LEU A 230 50.33 78.36 -48.70
C LEU A 230 49.04 79.14 -49.03
N GLU A 231 47.91 78.47 -49.26
CA GLU A 231 46.64 79.17 -49.58
C GLU A 231 45.43 78.72 -48.74
N LYS A 232 45.66 77.95 -47.65
CA LYS A 232 44.65 77.66 -46.62
C LYS A 232 44.95 78.30 -45.26
N GLU A 233 46.15 78.87 -45.08
CA GLU A 233 46.59 79.43 -43.79
C GLU A 233 46.01 80.81 -43.44
N HIS A 234 45.42 81.54 -44.39
CA HIS A 234 44.97 82.92 -44.12
C HIS A 234 43.50 83.11 -43.76
N PHE A 235 42.66 82.04 -43.73
CA PHE A 235 41.23 82.16 -43.38
C PHE A 235 40.69 81.15 -42.34
N LEU A 236 41.53 80.26 -41.79
CA LEU A 236 41.11 79.22 -40.84
C LEU A 236 41.63 79.30 -39.37
N PRO A 237 42.64 80.11 -38.97
CA PRO A 237 43.13 80.09 -37.58
C PRO A 237 42.11 80.56 -36.54
N HIS A 238 41.14 81.40 -36.93
CA HIS A 238 40.18 82.01 -35.98
C HIS A 238 38.97 81.11 -35.69
N PHE A 239 38.55 80.26 -36.64
CA PHE A 239 37.38 79.39 -36.48
C PHE A 239 37.72 77.97 -36.02
N ALA A 240 38.96 77.50 -36.20
CA ALA A 240 39.40 76.17 -35.80
C ALA A 240 39.24 75.86 -34.29
N PRO A 241 39.67 76.73 -33.34
CA PRO A 241 39.49 76.44 -31.91
C PRO A 241 38.02 76.47 -31.50
N THR A 242 37.20 77.37 -32.06
CA THR A 242 35.76 77.44 -31.80
C THR A 242 35.02 76.24 -32.38
N TRP A 243 35.42 75.76 -33.55
CA TRP A 243 34.88 74.55 -34.18
C TRP A 243 35.24 73.29 -33.39
N CYS A 244 36.49 73.14 -32.95
CA CYS A 244 36.90 72.03 -32.09
C CYS A 244 36.15 72.02 -30.75
N LEU A 245 35.97 73.18 -30.11
CA LEU A 245 35.17 73.29 -28.88
C LEU A 245 33.71 72.90 -29.14
N PHE A 246 33.10 73.41 -30.21
CA PHE A 246 31.74 73.04 -30.59
C PHE A 246 31.61 71.55 -30.86
N GLN A 247 32.53 70.95 -31.61
CA GLN A 247 32.53 69.51 -31.91
C GLN A 247 32.71 68.65 -30.65
N THR A 248 33.56 69.10 -29.72
CA THR A 248 33.77 68.43 -28.42
C THR A 248 32.53 68.57 -27.53
N SER A 249 31.92 69.75 -27.44
CA SER A 249 30.67 69.99 -26.69
C SER A 249 29.51 69.21 -27.27
N THR A 250 29.39 69.16 -28.60
CA THR A 250 28.37 68.37 -29.28
C THR A 250 28.62 66.88 -28.99
N GLY A 251 29.85 66.37 -29.12
CA GLY A 251 30.20 64.99 -28.78
C GLY A 251 29.91 64.62 -27.31
N LEU A 252 30.17 65.52 -26.37
CA LEU A 252 29.82 65.33 -24.95
C LEU A 252 28.30 65.31 -24.72
N LEU A 253 27.54 66.14 -25.43
CA LEU A 253 26.07 66.12 -25.41
C LEU A 253 25.51 64.82 -25.99
N TRP A 254 26.05 64.33 -27.10
CA TRP A 254 25.69 63.04 -27.68
C TRP A 254 26.00 61.89 -26.72
N ALA A 255 27.19 61.85 -26.13
CA ALA A 255 27.54 60.84 -25.12
C ALA A 255 26.63 60.93 -23.87
N GLY A 256 26.27 62.14 -23.43
CA GLY A 256 25.28 62.34 -22.36
C GLY A 256 23.88 61.85 -22.73
N GLN A 257 23.48 62.02 -23.98
CA GLN A 257 22.20 61.52 -24.50
C GLN A 257 22.19 59.99 -24.62
N ASP A 258 23.26 59.39 -25.13
CA ASP A 258 23.42 57.94 -25.28
C ASP A 258 23.44 57.23 -23.92
N THR A 259 24.14 57.81 -22.94
CA THR A 259 24.15 57.27 -21.56
C THR A 259 22.77 57.36 -20.90
N LEU A 260 22.03 58.46 -21.11
CA LEU A 260 20.65 58.60 -20.61
C LEU A 260 19.69 57.62 -21.29
N VAL A 261 19.81 57.42 -22.61
CA VAL A 261 19.00 56.46 -23.37
C VAL A 261 19.30 55.03 -22.91
N SER A 262 20.58 54.68 -22.74
CA SER A 262 21.01 53.39 -22.20
C SER A 262 20.45 53.13 -20.80
N ALA A 263 20.52 54.12 -19.89
CA ALA A 263 19.95 54.02 -18.55
C ALA A 263 18.43 53.82 -18.55
N LYS A 264 17.69 54.54 -19.43
CA LYS A 264 16.24 54.36 -19.61
C LYS A 264 15.90 52.97 -20.15
N ASN A 265 16.66 52.47 -21.12
CA ASN A 265 16.46 51.14 -21.69
C ASN A 265 16.71 50.03 -20.66
N LEU A 266 17.75 50.17 -19.83
CA LEU A 266 18.02 49.25 -18.72
C LEU A 266 16.90 49.28 -17.68
N SER A 267 16.41 50.47 -17.31
CA SER A 267 15.29 50.61 -16.37
C SER A 267 14.01 49.96 -16.90
N HIS A 268 13.68 50.16 -18.19
CA HIS A 268 12.55 49.51 -18.85
C HIS A 268 12.69 47.99 -18.86
N PHE A 269 13.88 47.47 -19.15
CA PHE A 269 14.15 46.03 -19.13
C PHE A 269 13.99 45.42 -17.73
N VAL A 270 14.46 46.11 -16.68
CA VAL A 270 14.27 45.69 -15.29
C VAL A 270 12.78 45.70 -14.91
N PHE A 271 12.03 46.73 -15.32
CA PHE A 271 10.59 46.81 -15.10
C PHE A 271 9.84 45.66 -15.80
N GLN A 272 10.17 45.37 -17.06
CA GLN A 272 9.58 44.26 -17.80
C GLN A 272 9.86 42.90 -17.14
N ARG A 273 11.08 42.67 -16.67
CA ARG A 273 11.44 41.47 -15.90
C ARG A 273 10.64 41.39 -14.59
N LYS A 274 10.50 42.50 -13.88
CA LYS A 274 9.70 42.56 -12.64
C LYS A 274 8.24 42.20 -12.91
N CYS A 275 7.60 42.80 -13.91
CA CYS A 275 6.21 42.48 -14.27
C CYS A 275 6.03 41.01 -14.68
N ARG A 276 7.04 40.41 -15.34
CA ARG A 276 7.01 38.98 -15.68
C ARG A 276 7.02 38.12 -14.41
N VAL A 277 7.91 38.42 -13.47
CA VAL A 277 7.97 37.71 -12.19
C VAL A 277 6.69 37.92 -11.37
N GLU A 278 6.16 39.14 -11.34
CA GLU A 278 4.88 39.43 -10.66
C GLU A 278 3.73 38.62 -11.26
N MET A 279 3.65 38.50 -12.59
CA MET A 279 2.65 37.68 -13.27
C MET A 279 2.84 36.18 -12.99
N GLU A 280 4.08 35.70 -12.91
CA GLU A 280 4.37 34.34 -12.46
C GLU A 280 3.86 34.12 -11.02
N ILE A 281 4.12 35.05 -10.09
CA ILE A 281 3.61 35.00 -8.71
C ILE A 281 2.07 34.97 -8.69
N VAL A 282 1.40 35.85 -9.44
CA VAL A 282 -0.07 35.86 -9.52
C VAL A 282 -0.61 34.53 -10.04
N ASN A 283 0.03 33.95 -11.05
CA ASN A 283 -0.34 32.63 -11.56
C ASN A 283 -0.16 31.53 -10.51
N TRP A 284 0.90 31.59 -9.70
CA TRP A 284 1.11 30.64 -8.59
C TRP A 284 0.06 30.80 -7.49
N ILE A 285 -0.31 32.04 -7.15
CA ILE A 285 -1.38 32.31 -6.18
C ILE A 285 -2.70 31.75 -6.68
N GLN A 286 -3.06 32.02 -7.95
CA GLN A 286 -4.31 31.51 -8.53
C GLN A 286 -4.35 29.98 -8.54
N LYS A 287 -3.23 29.31 -8.85
CA LYS A 287 -3.12 27.85 -8.78
C LYS A 287 -3.34 27.35 -7.36
N TYR A 288 -2.71 27.99 -6.38
CA TYR A 288 -2.87 27.64 -4.97
C TYR A 288 -4.31 27.82 -4.50
N ASP A 289 -4.93 28.96 -4.80
CA ASP A 289 -6.32 29.22 -4.41
C ASP A 289 -7.28 28.21 -5.04
N THR A 290 -7.03 27.82 -6.30
CA THR A 290 -7.82 26.78 -6.99
C THR A 290 -7.65 25.42 -6.33
N ASP A 291 -6.41 24.98 -6.10
CA ASP A 291 -6.10 23.70 -5.46
C ASP A 291 -6.66 23.63 -4.02
N MET A 292 -6.52 24.71 -3.24
CA MET A 292 -7.12 24.80 -1.91
C MET A 292 -8.65 24.73 -1.95
N GLY A 293 -9.28 25.36 -2.94
CA GLY A 293 -10.72 25.29 -3.15
C GLY A 293 -11.19 23.87 -3.53
N GLU A 294 -10.47 23.20 -4.42
CA GLU A 294 -10.73 21.81 -4.80
C GLU A 294 -10.58 20.87 -3.60
N LYS A 295 -9.50 21.02 -2.83
CA LYS A 295 -9.27 20.21 -1.61
C LYS A 295 -10.32 20.46 -0.53
N GLN A 296 -10.78 21.70 -0.38
CA GLN A 296 -11.87 22.03 0.54
C GLN A 296 -13.18 21.38 0.10
N ALA A 297 -13.51 21.42 -1.19
CA ALA A 297 -14.70 20.77 -1.74
C ALA A 297 -14.66 19.25 -1.57
N GLU A 298 -13.51 18.61 -1.85
CA GLU A 298 -13.28 17.18 -1.60
C GLU A 298 -13.48 16.83 -0.12
N TYR A 299 -12.93 17.64 0.78
CA TYR A 299 -13.09 17.44 2.23
C TYR A 299 -14.56 17.53 2.67
N GLU A 300 -15.28 18.53 2.17
CA GLU A 300 -16.69 18.73 2.48
C GLU A 300 -17.57 17.59 1.96
N GLU A 301 -17.30 17.08 0.76
CA GLU A 301 -17.98 15.91 0.19
C GLU A 301 -17.77 14.66 1.04
N VAL A 302 -16.51 14.35 1.37
CA VAL A 302 -16.17 13.19 2.21
C VAL A 302 -16.76 13.33 3.62
N HIS A 303 -16.73 14.54 4.19
CA HIS A 303 -17.30 14.79 5.52
C HIS A 303 -18.82 14.65 5.51
N ALA A 304 -19.51 15.09 4.45
CA ALA A 304 -20.95 14.90 4.29
C ALA A 304 -21.31 13.41 4.22
N ALA A 305 -20.62 12.64 3.38
CA ALA A 305 -20.81 11.19 3.29
C ALA A 305 -20.56 10.49 4.63
N TYR A 306 -19.48 10.85 5.34
CA TYR A 306 -19.20 10.32 6.67
C TYR A 306 -20.32 10.62 7.69
N ALA A 307 -20.90 11.83 7.65
CA ALA A 307 -21.99 12.19 8.54
C ALA A 307 -23.27 11.37 8.26
N GLU A 308 -23.57 11.12 6.98
CA GLU A 308 -24.67 10.27 6.56
C GLU A 308 -24.46 8.82 7.00
N GLU A 309 -23.29 8.24 6.73
CA GLU A 309 -22.96 6.86 7.16
C GLU A 309 -23.01 6.71 8.68
N LYS A 310 -22.52 7.70 9.43
CA LYS A 310 -22.59 7.72 10.88
C LYS A 310 -24.04 7.73 11.39
N ALA A 311 -24.94 8.46 10.72
CA ALA A 311 -26.36 8.47 11.05
C ALA A 311 -27.06 7.14 10.68
N GLN A 312 -26.68 6.51 9.57
CA GLN A 312 -27.19 5.18 9.21
C GLN A 312 -26.74 4.11 10.19
N LEU A 313 -25.48 4.18 10.64
CA LEU A 313 -24.92 3.25 11.61
C LEU A 313 -25.61 3.37 12.98
N SER A 314 -25.89 4.58 13.46
CA SER A 314 -26.62 4.76 14.72
C SER A 314 -28.04 4.18 14.63
N LEU A 315 -28.74 4.39 13.51
CA LEU A 315 -30.06 3.82 13.27
C LEU A 315 -30.03 2.28 13.22
N LEU A 316 -29.02 1.69 12.58
CA LEU A 316 -28.86 0.22 12.53
C LEU A 316 -28.56 -0.36 13.90
N MET A 317 -27.73 0.31 14.70
CA MET A 317 -27.45 -0.10 16.07
C MET A 317 -28.71 -0.10 16.94
N GLU A 318 -29.56 0.93 16.82
CA GLU A 318 -30.85 0.99 17.53
C GLU A 318 -31.78 -0.15 17.10
N LYS A 319 -31.88 -0.43 15.80
CA LYS A 319 -32.68 -1.58 15.31
C LYS A 319 -32.14 -2.91 15.84
N HIS A 320 -30.81 -3.07 15.86
CA HIS A 320 -30.18 -4.28 16.34
C HIS A 320 -30.42 -4.51 17.84
N THR A 321 -30.40 -3.46 18.67
CA THR A 321 -30.68 -3.60 20.10
C THR A 321 -32.13 -4.03 20.36
N VAL A 322 -33.10 -3.49 19.61
CA VAL A 322 -34.50 -3.91 19.69
C VAL A 322 -34.65 -5.39 19.27
N LEU A 323 -34.06 -5.79 18.13
CA LEU A 323 -34.11 -7.17 17.66
C LEU A 323 -33.50 -8.17 18.66
N LEU A 324 -32.40 -7.81 19.32
CA LEU A 324 -31.81 -8.66 20.37
C LEU A 324 -32.76 -8.84 21.57
N GLN A 325 -33.48 -7.78 21.96
CA GLN A 325 -34.46 -7.87 23.03
C GLN A 325 -35.62 -8.78 22.63
N GLU A 326 -36.18 -8.61 21.43
CA GLU A 326 -37.25 -9.47 20.91
C GLU A 326 -36.81 -10.94 20.82
N TYR A 327 -35.60 -11.21 20.31
CA TYR A 327 -35.04 -12.55 20.26
C TYR A 327 -34.94 -13.19 21.64
N SER A 328 -34.50 -12.42 22.65
CA SER A 328 -34.39 -12.91 24.03
C SER A 328 -35.76 -13.24 24.64
N GLN A 329 -36.79 -12.44 24.35
CA GLN A 329 -38.16 -12.72 24.76
C GLN A 329 -38.70 -13.99 24.10
N ILE A 330 -38.51 -14.15 22.79
CA ILE A 330 -38.95 -15.33 22.05
C ILE A 330 -38.27 -16.60 22.60
N ASP A 331 -36.97 -16.55 22.90
CA ASP A 331 -36.25 -17.70 23.46
C ASP A 331 -36.81 -18.09 24.83
N GLU A 332 -37.07 -17.10 25.69
CA GLU A 332 -37.61 -17.35 27.04
C GLU A 332 -39.06 -17.86 26.99
N GLU A 333 -39.90 -17.32 26.09
CA GLU A 333 -41.24 -17.84 25.84
C GLU A 333 -41.23 -19.30 25.37
N ARG A 334 -40.30 -19.65 24.47
CA ARG A 334 -40.11 -21.03 24.00
C ARG A 334 -39.71 -21.95 25.15
N ARG A 335 -38.80 -21.53 26.03
CA ARG A 335 -38.41 -22.29 27.23
C ARG A 335 -39.59 -22.52 28.17
N ILE A 336 -40.38 -21.47 28.45
CA ILE A 336 -41.57 -21.57 29.31
C ILE A 336 -42.60 -22.52 28.67
N CYS A 337 -42.85 -22.40 27.37
CA CYS A 337 -43.78 -23.26 26.64
C CYS A 337 -43.34 -24.73 26.71
N GLN A 338 -42.05 -25.00 26.54
CA GLN A 338 -41.50 -26.35 26.63
C GLN A 338 -41.63 -26.93 28.05
N ASN A 339 -41.33 -26.15 29.08
CA ASN A 339 -41.47 -26.56 30.47
C ASN A 339 -42.94 -26.87 30.82
N LYS A 340 -43.90 -26.07 30.34
CA LYS A 340 -45.34 -26.33 30.53
C LYS A 340 -45.78 -27.62 29.85
N LYS A 341 -45.29 -27.91 28.63
CA LYS A 341 -45.56 -29.19 27.94
C LYS A 341 -45.02 -30.37 28.73
N GLU A 342 -43.80 -30.26 29.26
CA GLU A 342 -43.19 -31.32 30.06
C GLU A 342 -43.95 -31.56 31.38
N GLN A 343 -44.38 -30.50 32.06
CA GLN A 343 -45.23 -30.60 33.25
C GLN A 343 -46.57 -31.27 32.94
N ALA A 344 -47.26 -30.86 31.87
CA ALA A 344 -48.52 -31.48 31.45
C ALA A 344 -48.35 -32.97 31.13
N LEU A 345 -47.23 -33.37 30.50
CA LEU A 345 -46.91 -34.78 30.26
C LEU A 345 -46.67 -35.56 31.58
N LYS A 346 -45.97 -34.97 32.54
CA LYS A 346 -45.77 -35.56 33.87
C LYS A 346 -47.11 -35.72 34.61
N GLU A 347 -47.97 -34.71 34.58
CA GLU A 347 -49.31 -34.79 35.16
C GLU A 347 -50.15 -35.88 34.46
N LEU A 348 -50.20 -35.88 33.13
CA LEU A 348 -50.94 -36.89 32.37
C LEU A 348 -50.46 -38.31 32.67
N THR A 349 -49.15 -38.54 32.75
CA THR A 349 -48.60 -39.85 33.09
C THR A 349 -49.00 -40.28 34.49
N THR A 350 -48.92 -39.39 35.49
CA THR A 350 -49.38 -39.69 36.85
C THR A 350 -50.88 -40.02 36.91
N MET A 351 -51.72 -39.22 36.23
CA MET A 351 -53.16 -39.48 36.13
C MET A 351 -53.45 -40.82 35.44
N THR A 352 -52.73 -41.14 34.36
CA THR A 352 -52.87 -42.40 33.62
C THR A 352 -52.51 -43.60 34.49
N LEU A 353 -51.42 -43.51 35.26
CA LEU A 353 -51.01 -44.57 36.20
C LEU A 353 -52.07 -44.76 37.29
N ALA A 354 -52.59 -43.68 37.86
CA ALA A 354 -53.65 -43.73 38.87
C ALA A 354 -54.93 -44.37 38.31
N ALA A 355 -55.38 -43.92 37.13
CA ALA A 355 -56.54 -44.50 36.44
C ALA A 355 -56.33 -46.00 36.15
N THR A 356 -55.14 -46.39 35.67
CA THR A 356 -54.80 -47.79 35.40
C THR A 356 -54.89 -48.65 36.66
N ARG A 357 -54.38 -48.17 37.80
CA ARG A 357 -54.48 -48.87 39.09
C ARG A 357 -55.92 -49.05 39.56
N ILE A 358 -56.73 -47.99 39.49
CA ILE A 358 -58.16 -48.03 39.87
C ILE A 358 -58.90 -49.03 38.97
N GLN A 359 -58.70 -48.93 37.66
CA GLN A 359 -59.35 -49.82 36.71
C GLN A 359 -58.92 -51.28 36.90
N ALA A 360 -57.63 -51.55 37.14
CA ALA A 360 -57.14 -52.89 37.42
C ALA A 360 -57.76 -53.47 38.71
N PHE A 361 -57.86 -52.65 39.76
CA PHE A 361 -58.53 -53.04 41.01
C PHE A 361 -60.01 -53.37 40.79
N TRP A 362 -60.74 -52.52 40.06
CA TRP A 362 -62.15 -52.75 39.73
C TRP A 362 -62.36 -54.00 38.87
N ARG A 363 -61.58 -54.17 37.79
CA ARG A 363 -61.61 -55.38 36.95
C ARG A 363 -61.34 -56.63 37.79
N GLY A 364 -60.35 -56.58 38.69
CA GLY A 364 -60.07 -57.66 39.64
C GLY A 364 -61.21 -57.93 40.62
N TYR A 365 -61.84 -56.88 41.17
CA TYR A 365 -63.01 -57.01 42.05
C TYR A 365 -64.19 -57.65 41.31
N LEU A 366 -64.49 -57.19 40.09
CA LEU A 366 -65.57 -57.71 39.26
C LEU A 366 -65.39 -59.21 38.99
N VAL A 367 -64.19 -59.63 38.60
CA VAL A 367 -63.85 -61.05 38.42
C VAL A 367 -64.08 -61.83 39.73
N ARG A 368 -63.53 -61.36 40.85
CA ARG A 368 -63.69 -62.02 42.16
C ARG A 368 -65.17 -62.10 42.60
N SER A 369 -65.96 -61.06 42.36
CA SER A 369 -67.39 -61.00 42.63
C SER A 369 -68.15 -62.06 41.83
N LEU A 370 -67.90 -62.14 40.52
CA LEU A 370 -68.50 -63.16 39.65
C LEU A 370 -68.13 -64.58 40.11
N PHE A 371 -66.86 -64.83 40.46
CA PHE A 371 -66.44 -66.13 40.98
C PHE A 371 -67.05 -66.46 42.36
N LYS A 372 -67.23 -65.48 43.26
CA LYS A 372 -67.94 -65.68 44.54
C LYS A 372 -69.39 -66.08 44.32
N SER A 373 -70.09 -65.48 43.35
CA SER A 373 -71.47 -65.86 43.01
C SER A 373 -71.58 -67.27 42.42
N LYS A 374 -70.63 -67.68 41.56
CA LYS A 374 -70.53 -69.06 41.03
C LYS A 374 -70.24 -70.08 42.14
N LYS A 375 -69.31 -69.78 43.06
CA LYS A 375 -68.95 -70.66 44.19
C LYS A 375 -70.10 -70.83 45.20
N LYS A 376 -70.95 -69.81 45.39
CA LYS A 376 -72.21 -69.94 46.17
C LYS A 376 -73.25 -70.83 45.47
N LYS A 377 -73.37 -70.80 44.14
CA LYS A 377 -74.26 -71.72 43.39
C LYS A 377 -73.79 -73.18 43.46
N THR A 378 -72.48 -73.47 43.37
CA THR A 378 -71.97 -74.84 43.51
C THR A 378 -72.08 -75.41 44.92
N LYS A 379 -72.05 -74.58 45.98
CA LYS A 379 -72.29 -75.05 47.36
C LYS A 379 -73.77 -75.39 47.64
N LYS A 380 -74.73 -74.81 46.90
CA LYS A 380 -76.18 -75.08 47.08
C LYS A 380 -76.67 -76.37 46.40
N GLY A 381 -75.84 -77.00 45.56
CA GLY A 381 -76.15 -78.28 44.88
C GLY A 381 -75.47 -79.51 45.47
N LYS A 382 -74.71 -79.39 46.57
CA LYS A 382 -73.96 -80.50 47.20
C LYS A 382 -74.65 -81.04 48.46
N GLY A 383 -75.98 -80.97 48.47
CA GLY A 383 -76.87 -81.47 49.51
C GLY A 383 -78.14 -82.00 48.85
N LYS A 384 -77.99 -83.12 48.15
CA LYS A 384 -79.02 -84.11 47.84
C LYS A 384 -78.32 -85.42 47.55
#